data_AF-A0A974YAB7-F1
#
_entry.id   AF-A0A974YAB7-F1
#
_cell.length_a   1.000
_cell.length_b   1.000
_cell.length_c   1.000
_cell.angle_alpha   90.00
_cell.angle_beta   90.00
_cell.angle_gamma   90.00
#
_symmetry.space_group_name_H-M   'P 1'
#
loop_
_entity.id
_entity.type
_entity.pdbx_description
1 polymer ?
#
loop_
_entity_poly.entity_id
_entity_poly.type
_entity_poly.pdbx_seq_one_letter_code
_entity_poly.pdbx_strand_id
1 'polypeptide(L)' 'MTRSVALRAFCIFAVVTALSAITGAVSQVEIAEVLFLIGGSLSAIMLFFALTTPAHGLVPVRVRRRH' A
#
# COMPACT_ATOMS: atom_id res chain seq x y z
N MET A 1 -3.18 1.52 -14.15
CA MET A 1 -3.64 2.13 -12.87
C MET A 1 -3.55 3.65 -12.99
N THR A 2 -4.62 4.39 -12.71
CA THR A 2 -4.57 5.85 -12.69
C THR A 2 -3.89 6.33 -11.41
N ARG A 3 -3.09 7.39 -11.50
CA ARG A 3 -2.33 7.97 -10.38
C ARG A 3 -3.22 8.33 -9.18
N SER A 4 -4.50 8.66 -9.43
CA SER A 4 -5.49 8.96 -8.39
C SER A 4 -5.88 7.75 -7.53
N VAL A 5 -5.94 6.55 -8.12
CA VAL A 5 -6.28 5.31 -7.41
C VAL A 5 -5.14 4.90 -6.47
N ALA A 6 -3.89 5.05 -6.91
CA ALA A 6 -2.72 4.80 -6.07
C ALA A 6 -2.65 5.76 -4.87
N LEU A 7 -2.92 7.06 -5.09
CA LEU A 7 -2.94 8.05 -4.01
C LEU A 7 -4.04 7.76 -2.98
N ARG A 8 -5.24 7.40 -3.44
CA ARG A 8 -6.34 7.03 -2.54
C ARG A 8 -6.02 5.79 -1.72
N ALA A 9 -5.47 4.76 -2.35
CA ALA A 9 -5.06 3.53 -1.64
C ALA A 9 -3.97 3.83 -0.61
N PHE A 10 -2.97 4.65 -0.98
CA PHE A 10 -1.91 5.09 -0.06
C PHE A 10 -2.49 5.80 1.17
N CYS A 11 -3.40 6.77 0.98
CA CYS A 11 -4.03 7.48 2.09
C CYS A 11 -4.81 6.54 3.02
N ILE A 12 -5.56 5.60 2.46
CA ILE A 12 -6.34 4.63 3.27
C ILE A 12 -5.39 3.74 4.07
N PHE A 13 -4.35 3.19 3.44
CA PHE A 13 -3.36 2.35 4.12
C PHE A 13 -2.61 3.13 5.21
N ALA A 14 -2.20 4.38 4.95
CA ALA A 14 -1.54 5.23 5.93
C ALA A 14 -2.42 5.47 7.17
N VAL A 15 -3.71 5.77 6.98
CA VAL A 15 -4.66 5.99 8.08
C VAL A 15 -4.87 4.70 8.89
N VAL A 16 -5.06 3.56 8.21
CA VAL A 16 -5.21 2.25 8.89
C VAL A 16 -3.96 1.90 9.69
N THR A 17 -2.76 2.12 9.14
CA THR A 17 -1.49 1.92 9.85
C THR A 17 -1.39 2.80 11.09
N ALA A 18 -1.74 4.09 10.97
CA ALA A 18 -1.66 5.02 12.09
C ALA A 18 -2.63 4.64 13.22
N LEU A 19 -3.89 4.31 12.89
CA LEU A 19 -4.86 3.83 13.86
C LEU A 19 -4.41 2.52 14.52
N SER A 20 -3.80 1.64 13.73
CA SER A 20 -3.24 0.39 14.22
C SER A 20 -2.11 0.60 15.23
N ALA A 21 -1.16 1.48 14.90
CA ALA A 21 -0.05 1.82 15.78
C ALA A 21 -0.52 2.46 17.09
N ILE A 22 -1.46 3.41 17.03
CA ILE A 22 -2.00 4.09 18.20
C ILE A 22 -2.77 3.11 19.10
N THR A 23 -3.62 2.27 18.51
CA THR A 23 -4.44 1.33 19.28
C THR A 23 -3.59 0.20 19.87
N GLY A 24 -2.58 -0.28 19.13
CA GLY A 24 -1.58 -1.21 19.64
C GLY A 24 -0.83 -0.64 20.84
N ALA A 25 -0.36 0.61 20.75
CA ALA A 25 0.37 1.28 21.84
C ALA A 25 -0.47 1.53 23.11
N VAL A 26 -1.79 1.63 22.98
CA VAL A 26 -2.71 1.88 24.11
C VAL A 26 -3.28 0.57 24.69
N SER A 27 -3.22 -0.54 23.96
CA SER A 27 -3.83 -1.80 24.37
C SER A 27 -3.06 -2.46 25.51
N GLN A 28 -3.70 -2.62 26.67
CA GLN A 28 -3.22 -3.43 27.81
C GLN A 28 -3.42 -4.94 27.58
N VAL A 29 -3.90 -5.35 26.40
CA VAL A 29 -4.19 -6.75 26.04
C VAL A 29 -3.17 -7.22 25.00
N GLU A 30 -2.31 -8.18 25.38
CA GLU A 30 -1.21 -8.70 24.57
C GLU A 30 -1.65 -9.19 23.17
N ILE A 31 -2.83 -9.81 23.08
CA ILE A 31 -3.37 -10.35 21.81
C ILE A 31 -3.67 -9.23 20.80
N ALA A 32 -4.15 -8.08 21.27
CA ALA A 32 -4.46 -6.95 20.40
C ALA A 32 -3.20 -6.26 19.88
N GLU A 33 -2.13 -6.24 20.67
CA GLU A 33 -0.83 -5.71 20.26
C GLU A 33 -0.23 -6.53 19.09
N VAL A 34 -0.29 -7.86 19.19
CA VAL A 34 0.18 -8.76 18.12
C VAL A 34 -0.63 -8.60 16.83
N LEU A 35 -1.96 -8.54 16.92
CA LEU A 35 -2.83 -8.33 15.77
C LEU A 35 -2.57 -6.98 15.09
N PHE A 36 -2.30 -5.94 15.88
CA PHE A 36 -1.96 -4.63 15.33
C PHE A 36 -0.56 -4.56 14.73
N LEU A 37 0.44 -5.23 15.33
CA LEU A 37 1.77 -5.39 14.72
C LEU A 37 1.69 -6.11 13.38
N ILE A 38 0.90 -7.19 13.28
CA ILE A 38 0.69 -7.92 12.03
C ILE A 38 -0.02 -7.02 11.00
N GLY A 39 -1.14 -6.39 11.38
CA GLY A 39 -1.89 -5.52 10.46
C GLY A 39 -1.08 -4.30 10.00
N GLY A 40 -0.33 -3.67 10.90
CA GLY A 40 0.53 -2.53 10.62
C GLY A 40 1.71 -2.90 9.71
N SER A 41 2.36 -4.04 9.95
CA SER A 41 3.45 -4.53 9.10
C SER A 41 2.97 -4.91 7.70
N LEU A 42 1.81 -5.58 7.58
CA LEU A 42 1.19 -5.89 6.29
C LEU A 42 0.85 -4.61 5.51
N SER A 43 0.32 -3.61 6.21
CA SER A 43 -0.01 -2.31 5.65
C SER A 43 1.23 -1.57 5.16
N ALA A 44 2.34 -1.58 5.92
CA ALA A 44 3.61 -1.01 5.52
C ALA A 44 4.22 -1.70 4.29
N ILE A 45 4.13 -3.03 4.21
CA ILE A 45 4.60 -3.81 3.05
C ILE A 45 3.79 -3.45 1.80
N MET A 46 2.46 -3.38 1.92
CA MET A 46 1.58 -2.95 0.82
C MET A 46 1.92 -1.53 0.35
N LEU A 47 2.19 -0.61 1.29
CA LEU A 47 2.60 0.75 0.98
C LEU A 47 3.95 0.80 0.25
N PHE A 48 4.91 0.01 0.70
CA PHE A 48 6.22 -0.12 0.07
C PHE A 48 6.11 -0.65 -1.36
N PHE A 49 5.29 -1.67 -1.58
CA PHE A 49 5.01 -2.15 -2.94
C PHE A 49 4.35 -1.06 -3.78
N ALA A 50 3.35 -0.35 -3.26
CA ALA A 50 2.70 0.73 -4.00
C ALA A 50 3.68 1.84 -4.44
N LEU A 51 4.70 2.14 -3.63
CA LEU A 51 5.73 3.13 -3.95
C LEU A 51 6.80 2.62 -4.92
N THR A 52 7.17 1.35 -4.81
CA THR A 52 8.31 0.78 -5.56
C THR A 52 7.90 0.10 -6.87
N THR A 53 6.60 -0.20 -7.05
CA THR A 53 6.14 -0.87 -8.26
C THR A 53 6.21 0.11 -9.45
N PRO A 54 6.98 -0.19 -10.51
CA PRO A 54 7.05 0.65 -11.68
C PRO A 54 5.66 0.72 -12.34
N ALA A 55 5.25 1.94 -12.66
CA ALA A 55 4.02 2.17 -13.41
C ALA A 55 4.15 1.44 -14.75
N HIS A 56 3.40 0.35 -14.91
CA HIS A 56 3.33 -0.39 -16.16
C HIS A 56 2.72 0.53 -17.22
N GLY A 57 3.57 1.26 -17.93
CA GLY A 57 3.21 1.99 -19.13
C GLY A 57 2.85 0.98 -20.19
N LEU A 58 1.69 1.15 -20.81
CA LEU A 58 1.31 0.42 -22.02
C LEU A 58 2.46 0.58 -23.02
N VAL A 59 3.22 -0.48 -23.25
CA VAL A 59 4.30 -0.47 -24.23
C VAL A 59 3.66 -0.16 -25.58
N PRO A 60 3.95 1.00 -26.21
CA PRO A 60 3.36 1.31 -27.50
C PRO A 60 3.98 0.36 -28.51
N VAL A 61 3.24 -0.67 -28.91
CA VAL A 61 3.62 -1.56 -30.00
C VAL A 61 3.67 -0.71 -31.28
N ARG A 62 4.85 -0.20 -31.62
CA ARG A 62 5.08 0.48 -32.90
C ARG A 62 5.05 -0.58 -33.99
N VAL A 63 3.86 -0.79 -34.56
CA VAL A 63 3.69 -1.65 -35.74
C VAL A 63 4.42 -0.97 -36.90
N ARG A 64 5.63 -1.44 -37.20
CA ARG A 64 6.42 -0.98 -38.35
C ARG A 64 5.74 -1.51 -39.62
N ARG A 65 4.79 -0.76 -40.18
CA ARG A 65 4.28 -1.06 -41.53
C ARG A 65 5.44 -0.92 -42.51
N ARG A 66 5.97 -2.05 -42.97
CA ARG A 66 6.73 -2.10 -44.23
C ARG A 66 5.70 -1.99 -45.35
N HIS A 67 5.78 -0.91 -46.10
CA HIS A 67 5.17 -0.79 -47.41
C HIS A 67 6.24 -0.36 -48.40
#